data_AF-A0AAW6UYT2-F1
#
_entry.id   AF-A0AAW6UYT2-F1
#
_cell.length_a   1.000
_cell.length_b   1.000
_cell.length_c   1.000
_cell.angle_alpha   90.00
_cell.angle_beta   90.00
_cell.angle_gamma   90.00
#
_symmetry.space_group_name_H-M   'P 1'
#
loop_
_entity.id
_entity.type
_entity.pdbx_description
1 polymer ?
#
loop_
_entity_poly.entity_id
_entity_poly.type
_entity_poly.pdbx_seq_one_letter_code
_entity_poly.pdbx_strand_id
1 'polypeptide(L)'
;MQIDIKTSSVKPLRNTYAYIEKRFGDKPASRYQEATYDIQEEINFHYKPLWQPEFDLYDKGRTVIQMKDWYVLKDPRQFYYGAYTQTRAKQQEILESNFTLVEKHDLLRNISEEILNKVTKLLLPLYCKQDIFIFYIQWLIFLLIGNTMKNTMLRKGLTIF
;
A
#
# COMPACT_ATOMS: atom_id res chain seq x y z
N MET A 1 -1.79 -41.38 -10.39
CA MET A 1 -0.33 -41.60 -10.46
C MET A 1 0.33 -40.25 -10.28
N GLN A 2 0.88 -39.97 -9.10
CA GLN A 2 1.48 -38.68 -8.77
C GLN A 2 2.99 -38.77 -9.09
N ILE A 3 3.44 -37.97 -10.06
CA ILE A 3 4.84 -37.94 -10.47
C ILE A 3 5.50 -36.77 -9.72
N ASP A 4 6.30 -37.09 -8.71
CA ASP A 4 7.11 -36.09 -8.01
C ASP A 4 8.46 -35.94 -8.70
N ILE A 5 8.72 -34.75 -9.25
CA ILE A 5 9.98 -34.43 -9.92
C ILE A 5 11.06 -34.22 -8.85
N LYS A 6 12.09 -35.05 -8.85
CA LYS A 6 13.25 -34.89 -7.95
C LYS A 6 14.15 -33.77 -8.47
N THR A 7 14.28 -32.70 -7.70
CA THR A 7 15.23 -31.60 -7.95
C THR A 7 16.45 -31.74 -7.03
N SER A 8 17.64 -31.37 -7.51
CA SER A 8 18.82 -31.30 -6.66
C SER A 8 18.77 -30.04 -5.80
N SER A 9 18.82 -30.20 -4.46
CA SER A 9 18.80 -29.07 -3.52
C SER A 9 20.22 -28.62 -3.20
N VAL A 10 20.50 -27.32 -3.32
CA VAL A 10 21.74 -26.70 -2.84
C VAL A 10 21.48 -26.12 -1.44
N LYS A 11 22.38 -26.37 -0.48
CA LYS A 11 22.27 -25.82 0.87
C LYS A 11 22.70 -24.34 0.86
N PRO A 12 21.83 -23.38 1.19
CA PRO A 12 22.21 -21.97 1.25
C PRO A 12 23.07 -21.67 2.49
N LEU A 13 23.92 -20.65 2.41
CA LEU A 13 24.71 -20.17 3.54
C LEU A 13 23.88 -19.41 4.58
N ARG A 14 22.79 -18.76 4.14
CA ARG A 14 21.81 -18.05 4.96
C ARG A 14 20.45 -18.07 4.27
N ASN A 15 19.37 -17.99 5.03
CA ASN A 15 18.02 -18.03 4.47
C ASN A 15 17.46 -16.67 4.06
N THR A 16 17.89 -15.58 4.71
CA THR A 16 17.38 -14.23 4.46
C THR A 16 18.45 -13.16 4.75
N TYR A 17 18.07 -11.88 4.64
CA TYR A 17 18.91 -10.75 4.99
C TYR A 17 19.06 -10.60 6.51
N ALA A 18 20.23 -10.12 6.94
CA ALA A 18 20.56 -10.02 8.35
C ALA A 18 19.58 -9.16 9.17
N TYR A 19 18.98 -8.11 8.60
CA TYR A 19 17.99 -7.28 9.29
C TYR A 19 16.65 -8.01 9.50
N ILE A 20 16.25 -8.86 8.55
CA ILE A 20 15.07 -9.72 8.68
C ILE A 20 15.32 -10.83 9.70
N GLU A 21 16.50 -11.45 9.64
CA GLU A 21 16.92 -12.49 10.59
C GLU A 21 16.88 -11.97 12.04
N LYS A 22 17.38 -10.76 12.29
CA LYS A 22 17.31 -10.10 13.61
C LYS A 22 15.89 -9.96 14.14
N ARG A 23 14.88 -9.81 13.26
CA ARG A 23 13.48 -9.63 13.66
C ARG A 23 12.70 -10.94 13.77
N PHE A 24 12.95 -11.89 12.86
CA PHE A 24 12.09 -13.06 12.67
C PHE A 24 12.80 -14.41 12.87
N GLY A 25 14.11 -14.40 13.13
CA GLY A 25 14.98 -15.57 13.24
C GLY A 25 15.51 -16.05 11.88
N ASP A 26 16.44 -17.02 11.92
CA ASP A 26 17.01 -17.66 10.72
C ASP A 26 16.01 -18.63 10.08
N LYS A 27 15.12 -18.06 9.26
CA LYS A 27 14.16 -18.80 8.46
C LYS A 27 13.93 -18.09 7.12
N PRO A 28 13.48 -18.82 6.09
CA PRO A 28 13.06 -18.20 4.84
C PRO A 28 11.99 -17.13 5.08
N ALA A 29 12.26 -15.91 4.65
CA ALA A 29 11.36 -14.78 4.84
C ALA A 29 10.30 -14.71 3.72
N SER A 30 9.16 -14.10 4.04
CA SER A 30 8.15 -13.80 3.01
C SER A 30 8.62 -12.64 2.13
N ARG A 31 8.14 -12.58 0.88
CA ARG A 31 8.39 -11.44 -0.02
C ARG A 31 7.96 -10.10 0.60
N TYR A 32 6.87 -10.11 1.37
CA TYR A 32 6.42 -8.94 2.10
C TYR A 32 7.41 -8.51 3.19
N GLN A 33 7.95 -9.46 3.96
CA GLN A 33 8.92 -9.16 5.01
C GLN A 33 10.17 -8.48 4.42
N GLU A 34 10.76 -9.08 3.39
CA GLU A 34 11.95 -8.55 2.73
C GLU A 34 11.71 -7.22 2.01
N ALA A 35 10.49 -6.97 1.52
CA ALA A 35 10.14 -5.74 0.83
C ALA A 35 9.67 -4.60 1.75
N THR A 36 9.54 -4.83 3.07
CA THR A 36 8.83 -3.88 3.94
C THR A 36 9.56 -3.55 5.26
N TYR A 37 10.31 -4.46 5.86
CA TYR A 37 10.94 -4.22 7.17
C TYR A 37 12.34 -3.59 7.02
N ASP A 38 12.66 -2.60 7.84
CA ASP A 38 13.99 -1.95 7.96
C ASP A 38 14.67 -1.47 6.67
N ILE A 39 13.89 -1.23 5.61
CA ILE A 39 14.42 -0.68 4.34
C ILE A 39 14.70 0.82 4.44
N GLN A 40 13.94 1.52 5.28
CA GLN A 40 14.01 2.97 5.40
C GLN A 40 15.23 3.38 6.24
N GLU A 41 15.91 4.44 5.82
CA GLU A 41 17.00 5.03 6.58
C GLU A 41 16.49 5.69 7.86
N GLU A 42 17.17 5.43 8.99
CA GLU A 42 16.79 6.02 10.29
C GLU A 42 17.82 6.98 10.87
N ILE A 43 19.09 6.92 10.42
CA ILE A 43 20.20 7.66 11.04
C ILE A 43 21.19 8.17 9.99
N ASN A 44 22.08 9.08 10.41
CA ASN A 44 23.19 9.61 9.61
C ASN A 44 22.76 10.42 8.37
N PHE A 45 21.75 11.27 8.52
CA PHE A 45 21.39 12.23 7.48
C PHE A 45 22.46 13.34 7.40
N HIS A 46 22.86 13.68 6.17
CA HIS A 46 23.93 14.64 5.93
C HIS A 46 23.46 16.10 6.04
N TYR A 47 22.18 16.34 5.77
CA TYR A 47 21.61 17.67 5.66
C TYR A 47 20.24 17.72 6.33
N LYS A 48 19.92 18.88 6.89
CA LYS A 48 18.58 19.15 7.41
C LYS A 48 17.60 19.51 6.28
N PRO A 49 16.30 19.21 6.44
CA PRO A 49 15.28 19.64 5.50
C PRO A 49 15.15 21.18 5.46
N LEU A 50 15.17 21.77 4.27
CA LEU A 50 15.01 23.23 4.10
C LEU A 50 13.61 23.75 4.47
N TRP A 51 12.59 22.89 4.36
CA TRP A 51 11.19 23.24 4.58
C TRP A 51 10.76 23.10 6.06
N GLN A 52 11.54 22.41 6.89
CA GLN A 52 11.29 22.26 8.33
C GLN A 52 12.60 21.87 9.06
N PRO A 53 13.47 22.85 9.38
CA PRO A 53 14.79 22.61 9.96
C PRO A 53 14.79 22.08 11.41
N GLU A 54 13.64 22.12 12.10
CA GLU A 54 13.49 21.66 13.48
C GLU A 54 13.63 20.13 13.61
N PHE A 55 13.32 19.39 12.54
CA PHE A 55 13.31 17.93 12.52
C PHE A 55 14.30 17.38 11.49
N ASP A 56 14.86 16.21 11.79
CA ASP A 56 15.62 15.46 10.79
C ASP A 56 14.68 14.78 9.77
N LEU A 57 15.26 14.19 8.73
CA LEU A 57 14.51 13.34 7.81
C LEU A 57 13.97 12.13 8.58
N TYR A 58 12.68 11.83 8.41
CA TYR A 58 11.99 10.71 9.09
C TYR A 58 12.08 10.70 10.62
N ASP A 59 12.15 11.89 11.23
CA ASP A 59 12.24 12.05 12.67
C ASP A 59 10.98 11.59 13.42
N LYS A 60 11.18 10.74 14.44
CA LYS A 60 10.17 10.19 15.36
C LYS A 60 9.48 11.27 16.20
N GLY A 61 10.10 12.44 16.35
CA GLY A 61 9.52 13.61 17.04
C GLY A 61 8.45 14.37 16.25
N ARG A 62 8.23 14.07 14.96
CA ARG A 62 7.21 14.76 14.14
C ARG A 62 5.77 14.48 14.57
N THR A 63 5.56 13.40 15.30
CA THR A 63 4.26 13.00 15.82
C THR A 63 4.32 12.93 17.34
N VAL A 64 3.21 13.29 18.00
CA VAL A 64 3.05 13.15 19.45
C VAL A 64 3.02 11.67 19.85
N ILE A 65 2.68 10.78 18.93
CA ILE A 65 2.62 9.33 19.16
C ILE A 65 4.03 8.77 19.29
N GLN A 66 4.32 8.17 20.44
CA GLN A 66 5.59 7.48 20.66
C GLN A 66 5.38 5.97 20.58
N MET A 67 6.19 5.31 19.75
CA MET A 67 6.20 3.85 19.62
C MET A 67 7.60 3.32 19.88
N LYS A 68 7.69 2.21 20.61
CA LYS A 68 8.95 1.49 20.79
C LYS A 68 9.49 0.93 19.47
N ASP A 69 8.58 0.44 18.62
CA ASP A 69 8.89 -0.07 17.29
C ASP A 69 7.77 0.30 16.32
N TRP A 70 8.09 1.09 15.30
CA TRP A 70 7.17 1.53 14.26
C TRP A 70 6.79 0.41 13.30
N TYR A 71 7.58 -0.66 13.23
CA TYR A 71 7.33 -1.82 12.36
C TYR A 71 6.32 -2.84 12.93
N VAL A 72 5.77 -2.58 14.12
CA VAL A 72 4.65 -3.36 14.68
C VAL A 72 3.40 -3.23 13.81
N LEU A 73 3.21 -2.07 13.19
CA LEU A 73 2.11 -1.82 12.27
C LEU A 73 2.39 -2.52 10.94
N LYS A 74 1.68 -3.63 10.70
CA LYS A 74 1.81 -4.48 9.51
C LYS A 74 0.49 -4.54 8.75
N ASP A 75 0.57 -4.69 7.43
CA ASP A 75 -0.61 -4.91 6.60
C ASP A 75 -1.00 -6.41 6.66
N PRO A 76 -2.18 -6.76 7.19
CA PRO A 76 -2.63 -8.16 7.19
C PRO A 76 -2.81 -8.72 5.78
N ARG A 77 -2.99 -7.85 4.77
CA ARG A 77 -3.12 -8.25 3.36
C ARG A 77 -1.78 -8.62 2.71
N GLN A 78 -0.66 -8.41 3.40
CA GLN A 78 0.69 -8.71 2.92
C GLN A 78 1.01 -8.06 1.56
N PHE A 79 0.40 -6.89 1.28
CA PHE A 79 0.71 -6.18 0.06
C PHE A 79 2.16 -5.72 0.10
N TYR A 80 2.95 -6.16 -0.88
CA TYR A 80 4.10 -5.43 -1.39
C TYR A 80 3.72 -4.92 -2.78
N TYR A 81 4.62 -4.22 -3.49
CA TYR A 81 4.27 -3.60 -4.79
C TYR A 81 3.61 -4.59 -5.77
N GLY A 82 4.23 -5.76 -5.99
CA GLY A 82 3.70 -6.76 -6.93
C GLY A 82 2.35 -7.35 -6.53
N ALA A 83 2.19 -7.75 -5.27
CA ALA A 83 0.90 -8.28 -4.79
C ALA A 83 -0.24 -7.23 -4.88
N TYR A 84 0.10 -5.97 -4.64
CA TYR A 84 -0.83 -4.86 -4.76
C TYR A 84 -1.30 -4.66 -6.21
N THR A 85 -0.35 -4.52 -7.16
CA THR A 85 -0.69 -4.23 -8.56
C THR A 85 -1.45 -5.38 -9.21
N GLN A 86 -1.11 -6.64 -8.91
CA GLN A 86 -1.85 -7.80 -9.41
C GLN A 86 -3.29 -7.81 -8.90
N THR A 87 -3.50 -7.51 -7.62
CA THR A 87 -4.85 -7.44 -7.03
C THR A 87 -5.67 -6.32 -7.68
N ARG A 88 -5.07 -5.15 -7.93
CA ARG A 88 -5.73 -4.01 -8.59
C ARG A 88 -6.03 -4.26 -10.06
N ALA A 89 -5.11 -4.88 -10.79
CA ALA A 89 -5.34 -5.25 -12.19
C ALA A 89 -6.58 -6.15 -12.31
N LYS A 90 -6.68 -7.17 -11.47
CA LYS A 90 -7.86 -8.06 -11.44
C LYS A 90 -9.16 -7.32 -11.10
N GLN A 91 -9.12 -6.35 -10.19
CA GLN A 91 -10.29 -5.53 -9.87
C GLN A 91 -10.70 -4.62 -11.03
N GLN A 92 -9.72 -4.01 -11.70
CA GLN A 92 -9.94 -3.16 -12.87
C GLN A 92 -10.59 -3.96 -14.01
N GLU A 93 -10.11 -5.17 -14.32
CA GLU A 93 -10.69 -6.03 -15.35
C GLU A 93 -12.17 -6.34 -15.09
N ILE A 94 -12.53 -6.63 -13.84
CA ILE A 94 -13.93 -6.87 -13.44
C ILE A 94 -14.76 -5.59 -13.59
N LEU A 95 -14.21 -4.45 -13.16
CA LEU A 95 -14.88 -3.16 -13.25
C LEU A 95 -15.15 -2.77 -14.71
N GLU A 96 -14.15 -2.89 -15.59
CA GLU A 96 -14.28 -2.62 -17.03
C GLU A 96 -15.31 -3.54 -17.69
N SER A 97 -15.35 -4.82 -17.31
CA SER A 97 -16.37 -5.76 -17.79
C SER A 97 -17.78 -5.32 -17.38
N ASN A 98 -17.96 -4.88 -16.13
CA ASN A 98 -19.24 -4.38 -15.64
C ASN A 98 -19.67 -3.10 -16.39
N PHE A 99 -18.75 -2.16 -16.64
CA PHE A 99 -19.05 -0.97 -17.44
C PHE A 99 -19.47 -1.32 -18.86
N THR A 100 -18.73 -2.22 -19.51
CA THR A 100 -19.05 -2.70 -20.87
C THR A 100 -20.44 -3.34 -20.94
N LEU A 101 -20.82 -4.11 -19.92
CA LEU A 101 -22.16 -4.72 -19.83
C LEU A 101 -23.24 -3.63 -19.73
N VAL A 102 -23.05 -2.66 -18.83
CA VAL A 102 -24.00 -1.55 -18.62
C VAL A 102 -24.20 -0.75 -19.90
N GLU A 103 -23.12 -0.45 -20.62
CA GLU A 103 -23.16 0.28 -21.90
C GLU A 103 -23.83 -0.54 -23.01
N LYS A 104 -23.45 -1.81 -23.17
CA LYS A 104 -23.99 -2.69 -24.22
C LYS A 104 -25.50 -2.91 -24.09
N HIS A 105 -25.99 -2.97 -22.86
CA HIS A 105 -27.42 -3.14 -22.58
C HIS A 105 -28.13 -1.83 -22.27
N ASP A 106 -27.43 -0.69 -22.35
CA ASP A 106 -27.99 0.64 -22.21
C ASP A 106 -28.80 0.79 -20.90
N LEU A 107 -28.32 0.14 -19.84
CA LEU A 107 -29.06 -0.05 -18.59
C LEU A 107 -29.37 1.28 -17.88
N LEU A 108 -28.61 2.33 -18.19
CA LEU A 108 -28.83 3.67 -17.67
C LEU A 108 -30.11 4.33 -18.19
N ARG A 109 -30.62 3.96 -19.39
CA ARG A 109 -31.87 4.52 -19.93
C ARG A 109 -33.11 4.08 -19.16
N ASN A 110 -33.04 2.93 -18.50
CA ASN A 110 -34.14 2.41 -17.69
C ASN A 110 -34.21 3.07 -16.29
N ILE A 111 -33.26 3.93 -15.95
CA ILE A 111 -33.23 4.64 -14.67
C ILE A 111 -33.98 5.96 -14.84
N SER A 112 -34.91 6.26 -13.93
CA SER A 112 -35.63 7.54 -13.93
C SER A 112 -34.67 8.73 -13.78
N GLU A 113 -34.95 9.82 -14.49
CA GLU A 113 -34.14 11.05 -14.44
C GLU A 113 -34.02 11.63 -13.02
N GLU A 114 -35.04 11.47 -12.17
CA GLU A 114 -34.99 11.93 -10.78
C GLU A 114 -33.86 11.26 -9.98
N ILE A 115 -33.67 9.94 -10.17
CA ILE A 115 -32.61 9.17 -9.52
C ILE A 115 -31.25 9.56 -10.10
N LEU A 116 -31.13 9.71 -11.42
CA LEU A 116 -29.88 10.16 -12.06
C LEU A 116 -29.44 11.53 -11.55
N ASN A 117 -30.38 12.46 -11.37
CA ASN A 117 -30.12 13.77 -10.81
C ASN A 117 -29.68 13.71 -9.33
N LYS A 118 -30.29 12.82 -8.54
CA LYS A 118 -29.87 12.57 -7.14
C LYS A 118 -28.45 11.98 -7.08
N VAL A 119 -28.15 10.97 -7.89
CA VAL A 119 -26.81 10.36 -7.96
C VAL A 119 -25.78 11.39 -8.40
N THR A 120 -26.04 12.15 -9.47
CA THR A 120 -25.15 13.22 -9.93
C THR A 120 -24.88 14.24 -8.82
N LYS A 121 -25.90 14.71 -8.09
CA LYS A 121 -25.73 15.70 -7.03
C LYS A 121 -25.03 15.17 -5.78
N LEU A 122 -25.16 13.89 -5.46
CA LEU A 122 -24.64 13.31 -4.21
C LEU A 122 -23.31 12.55 -4.40
N LEU A 123 -23.14 11.85 -5.52
CA LEU A 123 -21.99 10.99 -5.79
C LEU A 123 -20.80 11.78 -6.37
N LEU A 124 -21.02 12.69 -7.33
CA LEU A 124 -19.92 13.49 -7.92
C LEU A 124 -19.13 14.30 -6.87
N PRO A 125 -19.75 14.96 -5.89
CA PRO A 125 -19.00 15.65 -4.84
C PRO A 125 -18.11 14.73 -3.99
N LEU A 126 -18.46 13.43 -3.87
CA LEU A 126 -17.63 12.48 -3.14
C LEU A 126 -16.29 12.24 -3.84
N TYR A 127 -16.26 12.24 -5.18
CA TYR A 127 -15.00 12.16 -5.95
C TYR A 127 -14.06 13.33 -5.60
N CYS A 128 -14.58 14.56 -5.50
CA CYS A 128 -13.78 15.71 -5.09
C CYS A 128 -13.24 15.58 -3.65
N LYS A 129 -14.04 15.05 -2.72
CA LYS A 129 -13.58 14.76 -1.35
C LYS A 129 -12.51 13.68 -1.32
N GLN A 130 -12.60 12.70 -2.20
CA GLN A 130 -11.61 11.65 -2.35
C GLN A 130 -10.29 12.19 -2.89
N ASP A 131 -10.29 13.09 -3.88
CA ASP A 131 -9.06 13.72 -4.37
C ASP A 131 -8.33 14.49 -3.28
N ILE A 132 -9.09 15.22 -2.44
CA ILE A 132 -8.57 15.90 -1.26
C ILE A 132 -7.94 14.88 -0.29
N PHE A 133 -8.61 13.76 -0.05
CA PHE A 133 -8.09 12.69 0.81
C PHE A 133 -6.79 12.07 0.28
N ILE A 134 -6.69 11.85 -1.04
CA ILE A 134 -5.47 11.35 -1.70
C ILE A 134 -4.32 12.34 -1.49
N PHE A 135 -4.57 13.64 -1.62
CA PHE A 135 -3.57 14.67 -1.39
C PHE A 135 -3.03 14.65 0.05
N TYR A 136 -3.91 14.51 1.04
CA TYR A 136 -3.49 14.39 2.45
C TYR A 136 -2.63 13.14 2.70
N ILE A 137 -2.99 12.00 2.12
CA ILE A 137 -2.20 10.78 2.23
C ILE A 137 -0.82 10.96 1.58
N GLN A 138 -0.77 11.56 0.40
CA GLN A 138 0.50 11.79 -0.31
C GLN A 138 1.45 12.65 0.51
N TRP A 139 0.93 13.69 1.16
CA TRP A 139 1.70 14.53 2.06
C TRP A 139 2.16 13.75 3.30
N LEU A 140 1.28 12.96 3.91
CA LEU A 140 1.59 12.18 5.11
C LEU A 140 2.73 11.18 4.87
N ILE A 141 2.80 10.54 3.70
CA ILE A 141 3.82 9.52 3.39
C ILE A 141 5.26 10.06 3.50
N PHE A 142 5.49 11.32 3.15
CA PHE A 142 6.81 11.96 3.30
C PHE A 142 7.22 12.13 4.75
N LEU A 143 6.25 12.16 5.68
CA LEU A 143 6.47 12.38 7.10
C LEU A 143 6.50 11.08 7.91
N LEU A 144 5.91 10.01 7.38
CA LEU A 144 5.78 8.74 8.09
C LEU A 144 7.13 8.06 8.36
N ILE A 145 7.07 7.17 9.34
CA ILE A 145 8.21 6.40 9.85
C ILE A 145 7.83 4.94 9.80
N GLY A 146 8.75 4.12 9.32
CA GLY A 146 8.49 2.72 9.04
C GLY A 146 7.87 2.53 7.66
N ASN A 147 8.58 1.76 6.84
CA ASN A 147 8.15 1.45 5.48
C ASN A 147 6.85 0.61 5.45
N THR A 148 6.53 -0.13 6.52
CA THR A 148 5.25 -0.87 6.65
C THR A 148 4.04 0.05 6.67
N MET A 149 4.11 1.13 7.45
CA MET A 149 3.01 2.10 7.56
C MET A 149 2.90 2.93 6.28
N LYS A 150 4.04 3.42 5.74
CA LYS A 150 4.09 4.15 4.46
C LYS A 150 3.41 3.38 3.33
N ASN A 151 3.81 2.13 3.15
CA ASN A 151 3.27 1.26 2.12
C ASN A 151 1.78 0.98 2.30
N THR A 152 1.32 0.86 3.55
CA THR A 152 -0.11 0.68 3.85
C THR A 152 -0.91 1.93 3.50
N MET A 153 -0.42 3.11 3.87
CA MET A 153 -1.10 4.39 3.61
C MET A 153 -1.14 4.72 2.12
N LEU A 154 -0.01 4.57 1.41
CA LEU A 154 0.06 4.79 -0.04
C LEU A 154 -0.97 3.94 -0.78
N ARG A 155 -1.04 2.65 -0.44
CA ARG A 155 -1.97 1.73 -1.10
C ARG A 155 -3.42 1.94 -0.68
N LYS A 156 -3.68 2.47 0.51
CA LYS A 156 -5.00 2.90 0.97
C LYS A 156 -5.51 4.14 0.22
N GLY A 157 -4.64 5.13 0.01
CA GLY A 157 -4.99 6.31 -0.79
C GLY A 157 -5.37 5.95 -2.22
N LEU A 158 -4.67 4.98 -2.81
CA LEU A 158 -4.93 4.48 -4.15
C LEU A 158 -6.11 3.48 -4.25
N THR A 159 -6.83 3.16 -3.16
CA THR A 159 -7.90 2.13 -3.16
C THR A 159 -9.33 2.62 -3.14
N ILE A 160 -9.59 3.92 -3.15
CA ILE A 160 -10.97 4.41 -2.94
C ILE A 160 -11.83 4.24 -4.22
N PHE A 161 -11.47 3.31 -5.11
CA PHE A 161 -12.30 2.81 -6.21
C PHE A 161 -12.18 1.28 -6.27
#